data_AF-A0A7V4LR85-F1
#
_entry.id   AF-A0A7V4LR85-F1
#
_cell.length_a   1.000
_cell.length_b   1.000
_cell.length_c   1.000
_cell.angle_alpha   90.00
_cell.angle_beta   90.00
_cell.angle_gamma   90.00
#
_symmetry.space_group_name_H-M   'P 1'
#
loop_
_entity.id
_entity.type
_entity.pdbx_description
1 polymer ?
#
loop_
_entity_poly.entity_id
_entity_poly.type
_entity_poly.pdbx_seq_one_letter_code
_entity_poly.pdbx_strand_id
1 'polypeptide(L)' 'MLGSEILVKALEREGVEVIFAYPGGASMEVHQALTRSKQIRTYLP' A
#
# COMPACT_ATOMS: atom_id res chain seq x y z
N MET A 1 -8.85 11.83 3.66
CA MET A 1 -8.19 10.60 3.16
C MET A 1 -7.71 10.88 1.75
N LEU A 2 -6.44 10.61 1.47
CA LEU A 2 -5.90 10.65 0.11
C LEU A 2 -6.36 9.42 -0.68
N GLY A 3 -6.31 9.48 -2.02
CA GLY A 3 -6.66 8.34 -2.89
C GLY A 3 -5.82 7.09 -2.58
N SER A 4 -4.54 7.27 -2.25
CA SER A 4 -3.65 6.18 -1.83
C SER A 4 -4.10 5.50 -0.53
N GLU A 5 -4.63 6.25 0.43
CA GLU A 5 -5.16 5.70 1.68
C GLU A 5 -6.45 4.92 1.46
N ILE A 6 -7.31 5.39 0.53
CA ILE A 6 -8.53 4.68 0.14
C ILE A 6 -8.17 3.33 -0.50
N LEU A 7 -7.19 3.31 -1.40
CA LEU A 7 -6.70 2.08 -2.03
C LEU A 7 -6.20 1.08 -0.98
N VAL A 8 -5.33 1.51 -0.06
CA VAL A 8 -4.80 0.63 0.99
C VAL A 8 -5.92 0.10 1.88
N LYS A 9 -6.90 0.94 2.26
CA LYS A 9 -8.06 0.50 3.06
C LYS A 9 -8.96 -0.49 2.33
N ALA A 10 -9.10 -0.36 1.01
CA ALA A 10 -9.84 -1.34 0.22
C ALA A 10 -9.11 -2.69 0.22
N LEU A 11 -7.80 -2.70 0.02
CA LEU A 11 -6.99 -3.92 0.06
C LEU A 11 -7.04 -4.60 1.44
N GLU A 12 -6.98 -3.83 2.52
CA GLU A 12 -7.15 -4.36 3.88
C GLU A 12 -8.52 -5.03 4.07
N ARG A 13 -9.60 -4.50 3.49
CA ARG A 13 -10.95 -5.07 3.59
C ARG A 13 -11.13 -6.35 2.78
N GLU A 14 -10.42 -6.45 1.66
CA GLU A 14 -10.35 -7.68 0.86
C GLU A 14 -9.43 -8.75 1.48
N GLY A 15 -8.86 -8.49 2.66
CA GLY A 15 -8.01 -9.45 3.36
C GLY A 15 -6.64 -9.63 2.71
N VAL A 16 -6.15 -8.65 1.96
CA VAL A 16 -4.80 -8.67 1.40
C VAL A 16 -3.77 -8.60 2.54
N GLU A 17 -2.87 -9.58 2.60
CA GLU A 17 -1.82 -9.64 3.63
C GLU A 17 -0.44 -9.28 3.07
N VAL A 18 -0.21 -9.47 1.77
CA VAL A 18 1.10 -9.33 1.14
C VAL A 18 1.01 -8.57 -0.19
N ILE A 19 1.93 -7.63 -0.39
CA ILE A 19 2.11 -6.91 -1.65
C ILE A 19 3.57 -6.95 -2.07
N PHE A 20 3.82 -7.23 -3.35
CA PHE A 20 5.11 -7.01 -3.99
C PHE A 20 5.02 -5.72 -4.77
N ALA A 21 5.90 -4.76 -4.49
CA ALA A 21 5.85 -3.45 -5.11
C ALA A 21 7.22 -3.05 -5.65
N TYR A 22 7.20 -2.16 -6.64
CA TYR A 22 8.41 -1.56 -7.21
C TYR A 22 8.35 -0.04 -6.99
N PRO A 23 9.36 0.57 -6.37
CA PRO A 23 9.34 1.99 -6.08
C PRO A 23 9.45 2.85 -7.35
N GLY A 24 8.75 3.98 -7.36
CA GLY A 24 8.79 4.96 -8.44
C GLY A 24 8.05 6.24 -8.08
N GLY A 25 8.46 7.38 -8.66
CA GLY A 25 7.95 8.70 -8.29
C GLY A 25 6.43 8.83 -8.41
N ALA A 26 5.84 8.32 -9.50
CA ALA A 26 4.39 8.34 -9.71
C ALA A 26 3.61 7.47 -8.70
N SER A 27 4.25 6.44 -8.14
CA SER A 27 3.65 5.53 -7.16
C SER A 27 3.95 5.91 -5.70
N MET A 28 4.73 6.98 -5.48
CA MET A 28 5.29 7.31 -4.17
C MET A 28 4.21 7.45 -3.08
N GLU A 29 3.09 8.09 -3.41
CA GLU A 29 1.98 8.28 -2.46
C GLU A 29 1.34 6.95 -2.02
N VAL A 30 1.32 5.93 -2.90
CA VAL A 30 0.83 4.58 -2.56
C VAL A 30 1.83 3.87 -1.66
N HIS A 31 3.12 3.94 -1.97
CA HIS A 31 4.17 3.39 -1.10
C HIS A 31 4.14 4.01 0.30
N GLN A 32 3.99 5.33 0.39
CA GLN A 32 3.85 6.03 1.68
C GLN A 32 2.57 5.65 2.43
N ALA A 33 1.47 5.34 1.73
CA ALA A 33 0.27 4.84 2.37
C ALA A 33 0.46 3.40 2.89
N LEU A 34 1.15 2.55 2.12
CA LEU A 34 1.45 1.17 2.51
C LEU A 34 2.33 1.08 3.76
N THR A 35 3.30 2.01 3.95
CA THR A 35 4.11 2.03 5.19
C THR A 35 3.30 2.31 6.46
N ARG A 36 2.08 2.85 6.33
CA ARG A 36 1.17 3.09 7.47
C ARG A 36 0.22 1.92 7.72
N SER A 37 0.11 0.96 6.80
CA SER A 37 -0.67 -0.25 7.04
C SER A 37 0.06 -1.14 8.04
N LYS A 38 -0.68 -1.66 9.01
CA LYS A 38 -0.19 -2.66 9.97
C LYS A 38 -0.56 -4.10 9.58
N GLN A 39 -1.39 -4.26 8.55
CA GLN A 39 -1.90 -5.55 8.09
C GLN A 39 -1.12 -6.04 6.87
N ILE A 40 -0.81 -5.14 5.94
CA ILE A 40 -0.20 -5.51 4.65
C ILE A 40 1.33 -5.46 4.78
N ARG A 41 1.99 -6.59 4.52
CA ARG A 41 3.44 -6.67 4.37
C ARG A 41 3.83 -6.35 2.92
N THR A 42 4.64 -5.31 2.75
CA THR A 42 5.15 -4.92 1.43
C THR A 42 6.58 -5.41 1.23
N TYR A 43 6.84 -6.09 0.12
CA TYR A 43 8.18 -6.48 -0.35
C TYR A 43 8.60 -5.58 -1.51
N LEU A 44 9.79 -5.00 -1.41
CA LEU A 44 10.42 -4.19 -2.44
C LEU A 44 11.70 -4.91 -2.91
N PRO A 45 12.12 -4.74 -4.18
CA PRO A 45 13.51 -4.97 -4.57
C PRO A 45 14.48 -4.02 -3.88
#